data_AF-A0A7V2MCZ1-F1
#
_entry.id   AF-A0A7V2MCZ1-F1
#
_cell.length_a   1.000
_cell.length_b   1.000
_cell.length_c   1.000
_cell.angle_alpha   90.00
_cell.angle_beta   90.00
_cell.angle_gamma   90.00
#
_symmetry.space_group_name_H-M   'P 1'
#
loop_
_entity.id
_entity.type
_entity.pdbx_description
1 polymer ?
#
loop_
_entity_poly.entity_id
_entity_poly.type
_entity_poly.pdbx_seq_one_letter_code
_entity_poly.pdbx_strand_id
1 'polypeptide(L)'
;MRDRESPVRSAANLNGGSASTPAGGAASPCHRCFAACCRQNGHEFAARLQGDTEWRRFAAFAVDVPIRRDGRVVVERVLPYRDGKCQFLGPDDRCTIYEVRPLACRQFECATNFDAQGRPGEFLQRNPNV
;
A
#
# COMPACT_ATOMS: atom_id res chain seq x y z
N MET A 1 36.47 -13.78 -62.99
CA MET A 1 35.40 -13.87 -61.98
C MET A 1 35.83 -13.00 -60.82
N ARG A 2 35.34 -11.75 -60.80
CA ARG A 2 35.63 -10.71 -59.81
C ARG A 2 34.27 -10.31 -59.25
N ASP A 3 33.98 -10.72 -58.03
CA ASP A 3 32.77 -10.27 -57.34
C ASP A 3 33.14 -9.29 -56.24
N ARG A 4 32.44 -8.16 -56.31
CA ARG A 4 32.62 -6.91 -55.58
C ARG A 4 31.82 -6.95 -54.27
N GLU A 5 32.47 -6.44 -53.23
CA GLU A 5 31.95 -5.50 -52.21
C GLU A 5 30.44 -5.49 -51.88
N SER A 6 30.10 -5.76 -50.61
CA SER A 6 29.47 -4.72 -49.75
C SER A 6 29.39 -5.13 -48.27
N PRO A 7 29.77 -4.25 -47.33
CA PRO A 7 29.62 -4.43 -45.89
C PRO A 7 28.27 -3.87 -45.40
N VAL A 8 27.44 -4.70 -44.79
CA VAL A 8 26.21 -4.23 -44.12
C VAL A 8 26.57 -3.76 -42.71
N ARG A 9 26.75 -2.45 -42.57
CA ARG A 9 26.70 -1.76 -41.27
C ARG A 9 25.24 -1.73 -40.80
N SER A 10 24.90 -2.51 -39.78
CA SER A 10 23.68 -2.27 -39.00
C SER A 10 24.04 -1.52 -37.73
N ALA A 11 23.47 -0.32 -37.64
CA ALA A 11 23.64 0.63 -36.57
C ALA A 11 23.12 0.08 -35.24
N ALA A 12 23.90 0.31 -34.20
CA ALA A 12 23.42 0.34 -32.82
C ALA A 12 22.23 1.29 -32.72
N ASN A 13 21.15 0.86 -32.07
CA ASN A 13 20.22 1.81 -31.49
C ASN A 13 19.93 1.44 -30.03
N LEU A 14 20.53 2.27 -29.18
CA LEU A 14 20.39 2.34 -27.74
C LEU A 14 19.01 2.90 -27.43
N ASN A 15 17.99 2.05 -27.36
CA ASN A 15 16.79 2.43 -26.62
C ASN A 15 17.02 2.09 -25.14
N GLY A 16 17.41 3.12 -24.41
CA GLY A 16 17.51 3.14 -22.97
C GLY A 16 16.17 2.78 -22.34
N GLY A 17 16.00 1.50 -22.04
CA GLY A 17 15.18 1.12 -20.92
C GLY A 17 15.85 1.70 -19.68
N SER A 18 15.27 2.77 -19.14
CA SER A 18 15.53 3.20 -17.77
C SER A 18 15.16 2.03 -16.86
N ALA A 19 16.13 1.14 -16.67
CA ALA A 19 16.23 0.29 -15.52
C ALA A 19 16.16 1.24 -14.32
N SER A 20 14.96 1.37 -13.79
CA SER A 20 14.75 1.97 -12.49
C SER A 20 15.44 1.01 -11.53
N THR A 21 16.72 1.28 -11.28
CA THR A 21 17.46 0.67 -10.18
C THR A 21 16.54 0.75 -8.96
N PRO A 22 16.20 -0.36 -8.30
CA PRO A 22 15.52 -0.28 -7.03
C PRO A 22 16.51 0.39 -6.09
N ALA A 23 16.36 1.69 -5.90
CA ALA A 23 17.08 2.44 -4.89
C ALA A 23 16.84 1.69 -3.60
N GLY A 24 17.93 1.17 -3.01
CA GLY A 24 17.91 0.29 -1.86
C GLY A 24 16.90 0.79 -0.85
N GLY A 25 15.79 0.04 -0.74
CA GLY A 25 14.67 0.39 0.12
C GLY A 25 15.18 0.40 1.54
N ALA A 26 15.53 1.58 2.04
CA ALA A 26 15.53 1.81 3.47
C ALA A 26 14.15 1.34 3.94
N ALA A 27 14.13 0.28 4.73
CA ALA A 27 12.89 -0.29 5.24
C ALA A 27 12.05 0.88 5.78
N SER A 28 10.87 1.07 5.18
CA SER A 28 9.84 1.99 5.62
C SER A 28 9.89 2.12 7.14
N PRO A 29 10.11 3.31 7.74
CA PRO A 29 10.27 3.44 9.18
C PRO A 29 8.89 3.27 9.84
N CYS A 30 8.39 2.03 9.82
CA CYS A 30 7.05 1.65 10.28
C CYS A 30 6.85 2.00 11.76
N HIS A 31 7.93 2.13 12.53
CA HIS A 31 7.93 2.62 13.91
C HIS A 31 7.63 4.12 14.05
N ARG A 32 7.74 4.90 12.95
CA ARG A 32 7.38 6.33 12.85
C ARG A 32 6.05 6.53 12.14
N CYS A 33 5.56 5.51 11.44
CA CYS A 33 4.17 5.42 11.01
C CYS A 33 3.29 5.05 12.20
N PHE A 34 2.99 6.05 13.03
CA PHE A 34 1.98 5.91 14.06
C PHE A 34 0.64 5.72 13.36
N ALA A 35 0.17 4.48 13.28
CA ALA A 35 -1.22 4.10 13.04
C ALA A 35 -1.99 4.75 11.88
N ALA A 36 -1.35 5.40 10.89
CA ALA A 36 -2.04 6.19 9.88
C ALA A 36 -3.21 5.44 9.22
N CYS A 37 -2.97 4.28 8.61
CA CYS A 37 -4.03 3.44 8.03
C CYS A 37 -5.05 2.94 9.06
N CYS A 38 -4.63 2.78 10.32
CA CYS A 38 -5.47 2.34 11.43
C CYS A 38 -6.30 3.47 12.05
N ARG A 39 -6.04 4.73 11.71
CA ARG A 39 -6.85 5.90 12.06
C ARG A 39 -7.63 6.35 10.81
N GLN A 40 -8.74 7.04 11.02
CA GLN A 40 -9.66 7.37 9.94
C GLN A 40 -9.05 8.41 8.97
N ASN A 41 -8.55 7.95 7.82
CA ASN A 41 -7.92 8.78 6.77
C ASN A 41 -8.89 9.14 5.62
N GLY A 42 -10.16 9.37 5.91
CA GLY A 42 -11.18 9.65 4.88
C GLY A 42 -11.66 8.42 4.10
N HIS A 43 -11.25 7.21 4.50
CA HIS A 43 -11.88 5.96 4.06
C HIS A 43 -13.02 5.57 5.00
N GLU A 44 -14.03 4.86 4.46
CA GLU A 44 -15.22 4.44 5.21
C GLU A 44 -14.95 3.29 6.20
N PHE A 45 -13.87 2.54 5.99
CA PHE A 45 -13.49 1.37 6.78
C PHE A 45 -11.97 1.27 6.97
N ALA A 46 -11.54 0.51 7.98
CA ALA A 46 -10.13 0.40 8.36
C ALA A 46 -9.33 -0.52 7.42
N ALA A 47 -9.92 -1.62 6.97
CA ALA A 47 -9.26 -2.53 6.04
C ALA A 47 -10.27 -3.39 5.27
N ARG A 48 -10.02 -3.61 3.98
CA ARG A 48 -10.73 -4.64 3.19
C ARG A 48 -10.12 -6.01 3.46
N LEU A 49 -10.95 -7.02 3.71
CA LEU A 49 -10.51 -8.39 3.88
C LEU A 49 -10.44 -9.10 2.51
N GLN A 50 -9.37 -9.87 2.28
CA GLN A 50 -9.12 -10.51 0.99
C GLN A 50 -9.11 -12.05 1.13
N GLY A 51 -9.97 -12.70 0.35
CA GLY A 51 -10.05 -14.16 0.26
C GLY A 51 -10.64 -14.84 1.50
N ASP A 52 -10.98 -16.11 1.33
CA ASP A 52 -11.72 -16.89 2.35
C ASP A 52 -10.98 -17.02 3.68
N THR A 53 -9.65 -17.13 3.65
CA THR A 53 -8.84 -17.31 4.85
C THR A 53 -8.92 -16.09 5.77
N GLU A 54 -8.82 -14.88 5.22
CA GLU A 54 -8.97 -13.65 6.02
C GLU A 54 -10.41 -13.48 6.49
N TRP A 55 -11.38 -13.77 5.61
CA TRP A 55 -12.79 -13.67 5.96
C TRP A 55 -13.16 -14.56 7.14
N ARG A 56 -12.68 -15.82 7.16
CA ARG A 56 -12.91 -16.73 8.28
C ARG A 56 -12.19 -16.26 9.54
N ARG A 57 -10.93 -15.84 9.44
CA ARG A 57 -10.13 -15.37 10.58
C ARG A 57 -10.77 -14.17 11.27
N PHE A 58 -11.34 -13.26 10.51
CA PHE A 58 -11.88 -12.00 11.01
C PHE A 58 -13.41 -11.95 11.02
N ALA A 59 -14.10 -13.07 10.83
CA ALA A 59 -15.56 -13.12 10.67
C ALA A 59 -16.32 -12.44 11.80
N ALA A 60 -15.87 -12.60 13.05
CA ALA A 60 -16.52 -12.01 14.23
C ALA A 60 -16.41 -10.46 14.28
N PHE A 61 -15.54 -9.88 13.47
CA PHE A 61 -15.21 -8.45 13.49
C PHE A 61 -15.53 -7.75 12.17
N ALA A 62 -15.86 -8.53 11.14
CA ALA A 62 -16.10 -8.05 9.79
C ALA A 62 -17.54 -7.56 9.62
N VAL A 63 -17.71 -6.57 8.75
CA VAL A 63 -19.01 -6.11 8.27
C VAL A 63 -19.02 -6.08 6.75
N ASP A 64 -20.21 -6.24 6.18
CA ASP A 64 -20.42 -6.10 4.74
C ASP A 64 -20.71 -4.62 4.42
N VAL A 65 -19.95 -4.03 3.50
CA VAL A 65 -20.10 -2.62 3.07
C VAL A 65 -20.32 -2.56 1.56
N PRO A 66 -21.33 -1.81 1.07
CA PRO A 66 -21.51 -1.58 -0.34
C PRO A 66 -20.50 -0.55 -0.86
N ILE A 67 -19.62 -0.96 -1.77
CA ILE A 67 -18.60 -0.10 -2.38
C ILE A 67 -18.92 0.08 -3.86
N ARG A 68 -18.81 1.31 -4.37
CA ARG A 68 -18.94 1.58 -5.81
C ARG A 68 -17.61 1.34 -6.52
N ARG A 69 -17.58 0.44 -7.51
CA ARG A 69 -16.45 0.22 -8.43
C ARG A 69 -16.94 0.14 -9.86
N ASP A 70 -16.30 0.88 -10.76
CA ASP A 70 -16.60 0.87 -12.19
C ASP A 70 -18.09 1.05 -12.51
N GLY A 71 -18.74 1.97 -11.78
CA GLY A 71 -20.17 2.27 -11.92
C GLY A 71 -21.12 1.25 -11.28
N ARG A 72 -20.62 0.15 -10.72
CA ARG A 72 -21.42 -0.91 -10.07
C ARG A 72 -21.26 -0.87 -8.55
N VAL A 73 -22.29 -1.30 -7.83
CA VAL A 73 -22.23 -1.51 -6.38
C VAL A 73 -21.82 -2.96 -6.14
N VAL A 74 -20.72 -3.16 -5.42
CA VAL A 74 -20.25 -4.47 -4.96
C VAL A 74 -20.25 -4.52 -3.44
N VAL A 75 -20.63 -5.65 -2.86
CA VAL A 75 -20.58 -5.84 -1.40
C VAL A 75 -19.21 -6.42 -1.05
N GLU A 76 -18.51 -5.76 -0.12
CA GLU A 76 -17.16 -6.12 0.29
C GLU A 76 -17.11 -6.33 1.80
N ARG A 77 -16.34 -7.33 2.24
CA ARG A 77 -16.10 -7.59 3.66
C ARG A 77 -14.94 -6.75 4.16
N VAL A 78 -15.20 -5.99 5.22
CA VAL A 78 -14.24 -5.03 5.75
C VAL A 78 -14.16 -5.11 7.28
N LEU A 79 -13.03 -4.67 7.82
CA LEU A 79 -12.91 -4.31 9.22
C LEU A 79 -13.37 -2.85 9.39
N PRO A 80 -14.42 -2.59 10.19
CA PRO A 80 -14.91 -1.24 10.40
C PRO A 80 -14.00 -0.45 11.33
N TYR A 81 -14.10 0.87 11.25
CA TYR A 81 -13.64 1.76 12.33
C TYR A 81 -14.61 1.68 13.53
N ARG A 82 -14.07 1.82 14.74
CA ARG A 82 -14.81 2.04 15.99
C ARG A 82 -14.21 3.28 16.66
N ASP A 83 -15.06 4.26 16.96
CA ASP A 83 -14.64 5.53 17.57
C ASP A 83 -13.50 6.22 16.80
N GLY A 84 -13.59 6.24 15.46
CA GLY A 84 -12.61 6.88 14.58
C GLY A 84 -11.27 6.15 14.43
N LYS A 85 -11.13 4.94 14.99
CA LYS A 85 -9.91 4.12 14.89
C LYS A 85 -10.18 2.65 14.65
N CYS A 86 -9.18 1.91 14.19
CA CYS A 86 -9.25 0.48 14.00
C CYS A 86 -9.47 -0.18 15.37
N GLN A 87 -10.42 -1.11 15.44
CA GLN A 87 -10.73 -1.83 16.69
C GLN A 87 -9.58 -2.68 17.24
N PHE A 88 -8.56 -2.95 16.42
CA PHE A 88 -7.33 -3.66 16.81
C PHE A 88 -6.17 -2.72 17.14
N LEU A 89 -6.43 -1.41 17.25
CA LEU A 89 -5.44 -0.45 17.69
C LEU A 89 -5.42 -0.41 19.23
N GLY A 90 -4.27 -0.76 19.80
CA GLY A 90 -4.02 -0.70 21.23
C GLY A 90 -4.02 0.72 21.78
N PRO A 91 -3.96 0.87 23.12
CA PRO A 91 -3.90 2.18 23.78
C PRO A 91 -2.61 2.95 23.47
N ASP A 92 -1.58 2.26 22.99
CA ASP A 92 -0.27 2.80 22.60
C ASP A 92 -0.16 3.03 21.08
N ASP A 93 -1.30 3.03 20.37
CA ASP A 93 -1.39 3.15 18.92
C ASP A 93 -0.62 2.06 18.15
N ARG A 94 -0.42 0.90 18.78
CA ARG A 94 0.15 -0.27 18.12
C ARG A 94 -0.94 -1.26 17.73
N CYS A 95 -0.77 -1.86 16.55
CA CYS A 95 -1.67 -2.89 16.08
C CYS A 95 -1.50 -4.17 16.91
N THR A 96 -2.55 -4.58 17.64
CA THR A 96 -2.52 -5.76 18.51
C THR A 96 -2.55 -7.08 17.75
N ILE A 97 -2.84 -7.03 16.45
CA ILE A 97 -2.91 -8.19 15.56
C ILE A 97 -1.75 -8.23 14.54
N TYR A 98 -0.60 -7.63 14.88
CA TYR A 98 0.51 -7.36 13.93
C TYR A 98 0.88 -8.54 13.02
N GLU A 99 1.02 -9.74 13.59
CA GLU A 99 1.41 -10.96 12.86
C GLU A 99 0.34 -11.48 11.90
N VAL A 100 -0.93 -11.27 12.24
CA VAL A 100 -2.07 -11.80 11.50
C VAL A 100 -2.82 -10.74 10.71
N ARG A 101 -2.29 -9.51 10.63
CA ARG A 101 -2.87 -8.38 9.90
C ARG A 101 -3.40 -8.77 8.52
N PRO A 102 -4.56 -8.24 8.10
CA PRO A 102 -5.05 -8.42 6.73
C PRO A 102 -4.05 -7.94 5.69
N LEU A 103 -4.11 -8.51 4.50
CA LEU A 103 -3.23 -8.19 3.38
C LEU A 103 -3.29 -6.71 3.01
N ALA A 104 -4.48 -6.12 3.01
CA ALA A 104 -4.65 -4.67 2.79
C ALA A 104 -3.83 -3.82 3.78
N CYS A 105 -3.78 -4.21 5.06
CA CYS A 105 -2.97 -3.50 6.07
C CYS A 105 -1.47 -3.68 5.85
N ARG A 106 -1.04 -4.80 5.24
CA ARG A 106 0.38 -5.07 4.92
C ARG A 106 0.83 -4.33 3.66
N GLN A 107 -0.08 -4.20 2.70
CA GLN A 107 0.12 -3.48 1.44
C GLN A 107 0.13 -1.96 1.62
N PHE A 108 -0.33 -1.45 2.77
CA PHE A 108 -0.29 -0.03 3.06
C PHE A 108 1.16 0.44 3.23
N GLU A 109 1.67 1.12 2.20
CA GLU A 109 2.98 1.74 2.20
C GLU A 109 2.91 3.10 2.89
N CYS A 110 2.96 3.11 4.21
CA CYS A 110 2.99 4.38 4.95
C CYS A 110 4.26 5.21 4.65
N ALA A 111 5.35 4.58 4.23
CA ALA A 111 6.63 5.26 3.99
C ALA A 111 6.74 5.98 2.65
N THR A 112 5.84 5.80 1.69
CA THR A 112 5.83 6.68 0.51
C THR A 112 5.55 8.14 0.89
N ASN A 113 5.00 8.36 2.09
CA ASN A 113 4.81 9.67 2.69
C ASN A 113 5.91 10.04 3.70
N PHE A 114 7.06 9.36 3.71
CA PHE A 114 8.25 9.79 4.42
C PHE A 114 9.43 9.80 3.45
N ASP A 115 10.27 10.83 3.48
CA ASP A 115 11.47 10.82 2.66
C ASP A 115 12.56 9.89 3.24
N ALA A 116 13.69 9.76 2.54
CA ALA A 116 14.83 8.95 2.97
C ALA A 116 15.45 9.40 4.31
N GLN A 117 15.11 10.60 4.79
CA GLN A 117 15.52 11.16 6.08
C GLN A 117 14.42 11.00 7.16
N GLY A 118 13.29 10.36 6.81
CA GLY A 118 12.16 10.14 7.70
C GLY A 118 11.38 11.43 8.02
N ARG A 119 11.45 12.46 7.15
CA ARG A 119 10.60 13.65 7.26
C ARG A 119 9.22 13.34 6.65
N PRO A 120 8.13 13.82 7.25
CA PRO A 120 6.80 13.66 6.68
C PRO A 120 6.74 14.34 5.30
N GLY A 121 6.26 13.61 4.31
CA GLY A 121 5.88 14.12 3.00
C GLY A 121 4.62 14.98 3.11
N GLU A 122 4.25 15.59 1.99
CA GLU A 122 3.19 16.61 1.92
C GLU A 122 1.85 16.14 2.55
N PHE A 123 1.48 14.87 2.37
CA PHE A 123 0.28 14.31 2.98
C PHE A 123 0.30 14.39 4.52
N LEU A 124 1.39 13.97 5.16
CA LEU A 124 1.50 13.96 6.63
C LEU A 124 1.71 15.36 7.20
N GLN A 125 2.33 16.26 6.43
CA GLN A 125 2.40 17.68 6.81
C GLN A 125 1.01 18.34 6.86
N ARG A 126 0.13 17.96 5.92
CA ARG A 126 -1.26 18.45 5.88
C ARG A 126 -2.17 17.74 6.89
N ASN A 127 -1.74 16.60 7.43
CA ASN A 127 -2.52 15.78 8.36
C ASN A 127 -1.65 15.36 9.56
N PRO A 128 -1.24 16.30 10.44
CA PRO A 128 -0.21 16.05 11.46
C PRO A 128 -0.67 15.15 12.63
N ASN A 129 -1.97 14.91 12.75
CA ASN A 129 -2.55 14.08 13.83
C ASN A 129 -2.78 12.62 13.39
N VAL A 130 -2.30 12.26 12.19
CA VAL A 130 -2.38 10.91 11.64
C VAL A 130 -1.31 10.02 12.28
#